data_AF-A0A942KP09-F1
#
_entry.id   AF-A0A942KP09-F1
#
_cell.length_a   1.000
_cell.length_b   1.000
_cell.length_c   1.000
_cell.angle_alpha   90.00
_cell.angle_beta   90.00
_cell.angle_gamma   90.00
#
_symmetry.space_group_name_H-M   'P 1'
#
loop_
_entity.id
_entity.type
_entity.pdbx_description
1 polymer ?
#
loop_
_entity_poly.entity_id
_entity_poly.type
_entity_poly.pdbx_seq_one_letter_code
_entity_poly.pdbx_strand_id
1 'polypeptide(L)'
;MIRALATALILTFAASACSTIQTYEILHQPTDRQLSTHVGGQVMRIARSSDLPNAFGKADVFGGKVDRGFTELRFQGLAPDGRLVFRVTEIETASTETTMSRYGVRQTTFNATQFGNTVTGNVTTFDPPRGSTDRLPPNTTQFAVAQGTREFTVAGIRVVLLQATETSLLYELRRGG
;
A
#
# COMPACT_ATOMS: atom_id res chain seq x y z
N MET A 1 5.71 -15.53 49.79
CA MET A 1 4.92 -14.55 49.00
C MET A 1 5.62 -14.16 47.69
N ILE A 2 6.22 -15.11 46.95
CA ILE A 2 6.99 -14.83 45.70
C ILE A 2 6.33 -15.48 44.47
N ARG A 3 5.37 -16.40 44.65
CA ARG A 3 4.67 -17.08 43.54
C ARG A 3 3.53 -16.28 42.92
N ALA A 4 3.06 -15.22 43.57
CA ALA A 4 1.93 -14.40 43.09
C ALA A 4 2.35 -13.25 42.16
N LEU A 5 3.64 -12.90 42.11
CA LEU A 5 4.14 -11.78 41.31
C LEU A 5 4.47 -12.18 39.86
N ALA A 6 4.77 -13.46 39.63
CA ALA A 6 5.15 -13.98 38.31
C ALA A 6 3.95 -14.18 37.37
N THR A 7 2.76 -14.45 37.91
CA THR A 7 1.52 -14.61 37.12
C THR A 7 0.94 -13.29 36.63
N ALA A 8 1.26 -12.17 37.29
CA ALA A 8 0.78 -10.85 36.88
C ALA A 8 1.57 -10.24 35.71
N LEU A 9 2.82 -10.68 35.49
CA LEU A 9 3.69 -10.14 34.41
C LEU A 9 3.44 -10.80 33.05
N ILE A 10 2.89 -12.02 33.02
CA ILE A 10 2.55 -12.73 31.78
C ILE A 10 1.21 -12.24 31.21
N LEU A 11 0.31 -11.75 32.05
CA LEU A 11 -1.01 -11.25 31.61
C LEU A 11 -0.96 -9.85 30.97
N THR A 12 0.06 -9.04 31.27
CA THR A 12 0.24 -7.70 30.69
C THR A 12 0.82 -7.71 29.27
N PHE A 13 1.48 -8.78 28.84
CA PHE A 13 1.96 -8.92 27.46
C PHE A 13 0.87 -9.38 26.47
N ALA A 14 -0.25 -9.92 26.95
CA ALA A 14 -1.33 -10.41 26.08
C ALA A 14 -2.28 -9.29 25.61
N ALA A 15 -2.20 -8.09 26.19
CA ALA A 15 -3.11 -6.98 25.87
C ALA A 15 -2.63 -6.07 24.72
N SER A 16 -1.43 -6.27 24.19
CA SER A 16 -0.85 -5.42 23.12
C SER A 16 -1.15 -5.90 21.69
N ALA A 17 -1.89 -6.99 21.50
CA ALA A 17 -2.21 -7.52 20.16
C ALA A 17 -3.36 -6.79 19.42
N CYS A 18 -3.86 -5.69 19.97
CA CYS A 18 -4.81 -4.81 19.27
C CYS A 18 -4.07 -3.71 18.49
N SER A 19 -3.33 -4.07 17.43
CA SER A 19 -2.80 -3.06 16.52
C SER A 19 -3.91 -2.53 15.61
N THR A 20 -4.01 -1.20 15.53
CA THR A 20 -4.85 -0.50 14.55
C THR A 20 -4.25 -0.71 13.16
N ILE A 21 -5.09 -0.80 12.12
CA ILE A 21 -4.64 -0.88 10.73
C ILE A 21 -3.76 0.34 10.43
N GLN A 22 -2.51 0.09 10.06
CA GLN A 22 -1.56 1.12 9.65
C GLN A 22 -1.48 1.21 8.14
N THR A 23 -1.25 2.43 7.65
CA THR A 23 -0.90 2.71 6.26
C THR A 23 0.59 3.00 6.20
N TYR A 24 1.26 2.42 5.21
CA TYR A 24 2.68 2.52 4.98
C TYR A 24 2.94 3.15 3.63
N GLU A 25 3.86 4.11 3.61
CA GLU A 25 4.31 4.79 2.41
C GLU A 25 5.79 4.51 2.19
N ILE A 26 6.12 4.00 1.01
CA ILE A 26 7.50 3.64 0.65
C ILE A 26 7.90 4.44 -0.58
N LEU A 27 8.86 5.33 -0.40
CA LEU A 27 9.56 5.99 -1.49
C LEU A 27 10.57 5.00 -2.11
N HIS A 28 10.46 4.74 -3.40
CA HIS A 28 11.32 3.77 -4.09
C HIS A 28 12.71 4.32 -4.43
N GLN A 29 12.82 5.63 -4.69
CA GLN A 29 14.08 6.27 -5.02
C GLN A 29 14.90 6.52 -3.74
N PRO A 30 16.23 6.42 -3.80
CA PRO A 30 17.08 6.81 -2.68
C PRO A 30 16.98 8.32 -2.44
N THR A 31 17.04 8.72 -1.17
CA THR A 31 17.05 10.13 -0.77
C THR A 31 18.48 10.63 -0.55
N ASP A 32 18.64 11.95 -0.48
CA ASP A 32 19.89 12.62 -0.08
C ASP A 32 21.08 12.28 -1.01
N ARG A 33 20.75 11.97 -2.27
CA ARG A 33 21.70 11.67 -3.34
C ARG A 33 21.26 12.34 -4.62
N GLN A 34 22.24 12.72 -5.44
CA GLN A 34 21.99 13.22 -6.78
C GLN A 34 21.47 12.10 -7.67
N LEU A 35 20.33 12.34 -8.30
CA LEU A 35 19.65 11.47 -9.23
C LEU A 35 19.51 12.15 -10.57
N SER A 36 19.47 11.35 -11.64
CA SER A 36 19.19 11.81 -12.98
C SER A 36 18.00 11.06 -13.56
N THR A 37 17.24 11.74 -14.41
CA THR A 37 16.16 11.13 -15.19
C THR A 37 16.10 11.77 -16.56
N HIS A 38 15.42 11.11 -17.49
CA HIS A 38 15.19 11.62 -18.85
C HIS A 38 13.77 12.17 -19.00
N VAL A 39 13.45 12.77 -20.14
CA VAL A 39 12.07 13.16 -20.48
C VAL A 39 11.15 11.94 -20.49
N GLY A 40 10.02 12.04 -19.80
CA GLY A 40 9.12 10.94 -19.51
C GLY A 40 9.60 10.03 -18.38
N GLY A 41 10.81 10.22 -17.86
CA GLY A 41 11.37 9.41 -16.79
C GLY A 41 10.72 9.67 -15.43
N GLN A 42 10.82 8.67 -14.56
CA GLN A 42 10.34 8.76 -13.19
C GLN A 42 11.30 9.63 -12.36
N VAL A 43 10.72 10.59 -11.64
CA VAL A 43 11.43 11.43 -10.66
C VAL A 43 11.21 10.82 -9.26
N MET A 44 9.98 10.42 -8.97
CA MET A 44 9.61 9.86 -7.68
C MET A 44 8.45 8.88 -7.83
N ARG A 45 8.43 7.84 -6.99
CA ARG A 45 7.29 6.97 -6.78
C ARG A 45 7.15 6.61 -5.30
N ILE A 46 5.98 6.92 -4.74
CA ILE A 46 5.58 6.54 -3.38
C ILE A 46 4.52 5.46 -3.50
N ALA A 47 4.86 4.24 -3.13
CA ALA A 47 3.91 3.14 -3.05
C ALA A 47 3.20 3.16 -1.68
N ARG A 48 1.89 2.98 -1.69
CA ARG A 48 1.05 2.95 -0.49
C ARG A 48 0.55 1.53 -0.28
N SER A 49 0.66 1.04 0.95
CA SER A 49 0.08 -0.24 1.36
C SER A 49 -0.56 -0.10 2.73
N SER A 50 -1.54 -0.95 3.04
CA SER A 50 -2.11 -1.01 4.40
C SER A 50 -2.04 -2.42 4.93
N ASP A 51 -2.21 -2.57 6.24
CA ASP A 51 -2.51 -3.88 6.82
C ASP A 51 -3.79 -4.47 6.21
N LEU A 52 -3.79 -5.78 6.02
CA LEU A 52 -4.98 -6.54 5.68
C LEU A 52 -5.95 -6.52 6.88
N PRO A 53 -7.22 -6.15 6.70
CA PRO A 53 -8.19 -6.21 7.78
C PRO A 53 -8.53 -7.66 8.11
N ASN A 54 -8.52 -8.01 9.40
CA ASN A 54 -9.03 -9.28 9.89
C ASN A 54 -10.56 -9.25 10.09
N ALA A 55 -11.15 -10.39 10.49
CA ALA A 55 -12.61 -10.54 10.68
C ALA A 55 -13.23 -9.55 11.70
N PHE A 56 -12.41 -8.92 12.55
CA PHE A 56 -12.84 -7.93 13.54
C PHE A 56 -12.43 -6.49 13.15
N GLY A 57 -11.99 -6.27 11.90
CA GLY A 57 -11.58 -4.95 11.40
C GLY A 57 -10.25 -4.45 11.96
N LYS A 58 -9.44 -5.31 12.58
CA LYS A 58 -8.10 -4.99 13.09
C LYS A 58 -7.04 -5.45 12.11
N ALA A 59 -5.80 -5.00 12.30
CA ALA A 59 -4.69 -5.48 11.50
C ALA A 59 -4.55 -7.01 11.62
N ASP A 60 -4.23 -7.66 10.50
CA ASP A 60 -4.00 -9.08 10.43
C ASP A 60 -2.81 -9.51 11.31
N VAL A 61 -3.01 -10.55 12.12
CA VAL A 61 -1.99 -11.09 13.02
C VAL A 61 -0.84 -11.74 12.23
N PHE A 62 -1.13 -12.22 11.01
CA PHE A 62 -0.13 -12.80 10.11
C PHE A 62 0.65 -11.77 9.29
N GLY A 63 0.36 -10.47 9.46
CA GLY A 63 1.09 -9.38 8.84
C GLY A 63 0.84 -9.19 7.34
N GLY A 64 -0.26 -9.73 6.82
CA GLY A 64 -0.67 -9.51 5.43
C GLY A 64 -0.82 -8.03 5.11
N LYS A 65 -0.35 -7.61 3.91
CA LYS A 65 -0.49 -6.25 3.40
C LYS A 65 -1.34 -6.24 2.13
N VAL A 66 -2.05 -5.14 1.92
CA VAL A 66 -2.84 -4.87 0.72
C VAL A 66 -2.29 -3.64 0.03
N ASP A 67 -2.14 -3.73 -1.29
CA ASP A 67 -1.75 -2.60 -2.14
C ASP A 67 -2.86 -1.54 -2.13
N ARG A 68 -2.50 -0.29 -1.83
CA ARG A 68 -3.41 0.88 -1.85
C ARG A 68 -3.12 1.81 -3.04
N GLY A 69 -2.23 1.40 -3.93
CA GLY A 69 -1.82 2.14 -5.11
C GLY A 69 -0.57 2.98 -4.86
N PHE A 70 -0.36 4.03 -5.64
CA PHE A 70 0.87 4.80 -5.61
C PHE A 70 0.70 6.22 -6.14
N THR A 71 1.61 7.10 -5.76
CA THR A 71 1.79 8.43 -6.33
C THR A 71 3.11 8.47 -7.09
N GLU A 72 3.07 8.85 -8.36
CA GLU A 72 4.23 8.91 -9.23
C GLU A 72 4.41 10.31 -9.83
N LEU A 73 5.61 10.86 -9.71
CA LEU A 73 6.01 12.11 -10.34
C LEU A 73 6.95 11.78 -11.51
N ARG A 74 6.63 12.29 -12.70
CA ARG A 74 7.43 12.12 -13.91
C ARG A 74 7.81 13.47 -14.50
N PHE A 75 9.04 13.56 -14.98
CA PHE A 75 9.50 14.72 -15.74
C PHE A 75 8.94 14.63 -17.17
N GLN A 76 8.37 15.72 -17.69
CA GLN A 76 7.77 15.76 -19.04
C GLN A 76 8.60 16.61 -20.01
N GLY A 77 9.72 17.18 -19.56
CA GLY A 77 10.56 18.05 -20.39
C GLY A 77 10.37 19.52 -20.07
N LEU A 78 10.91 20.35 -20.96
CA LEU A 78 10.76 21.80 -20.93
C LEU A 78 9.58 22.22 -21.82
N ALA A 79 8.77 23.15 -21.31
CA ALA A 79 7.79 23.86 -22.13
C ALA A 79 8.52 24.85 -23.09
N PRO A 80 7.85 25.32 -24.15
CA PRO A 80 8.45 26.27 -25.10
C PRO A 80 8.95 27.58 -24.47
N ASP A 81 8.43 27.93 -23.29
CA ASP A 81 8.82 29.10 -22.49
C ASP A 81 9.92 28.81 -21.46
N GLY A 82 10.56 27.63 -21.52
CA GLY A 82 11.65 27.23 -20.63
C GLY A 82 11.21 26.73 -19.25
N ARG A 83 9.91 26.60 -18.97
CA ARG A 83 9.40 26.05 -17.71
C ARG A 83 9.56 24.53 -17.65
N LEU A 84 9.86 24.00 -16.47
CA LEU A 84 9.96 22.56 -16.25
C LEU A 84 8.58 21.95 -16.07
N VAL A 85 8.25 20.96 -16.89
CA VAL A 85 6.92 20.35 -16.88
C VAL A 85 6.98 19.02 -16.16
N PHE A 86 6.07 18.82 -15.21
CA PHE A 86 5.95 17.59 -14.44
C PHE A 86 4.53 17.05 -14.51
N ARG A 87 4.42 15.73 -14.45
CA ARG A 87 3.15 15.02 -14.33
C ARG A 87 3.13 14.22 -13.05
N VAL A 88 2.10 14.43 -12.24
CA VAL A 88 1.78 13.59 -11.10
C VAL A 88 0.67 12.64 -11.53
N THR A 89 0.85 11.36 -11.26
CA THR A 89 -0.14 10.31 -11.48
C THR A 89 -0.38 9.62 -10.15
N GLU A 90 -1.62 9.70 -9.68
CA GLU A 90 -2.08 9.02 -8.49
C GLU A 90 -2.95 7.85 -8.93
N ILE A 91 -2.59 6.66 -8.47
CA ILE A 91 -3.40 5.46 -8.63
C ILE A 91 -3.83 5.04 -7.23
N GLU A 92 -5.13 4.81 -7.09
CA GLU A 92 -5.71 4.24 -5.90
C GLU A 92 -6.17 2.82 -6.19
N THR A 93 -5.94 1.94 -5.24
CA THR A 93 -6.41 0.56 -5.30
C THR A 93 -7.46 0.38 -4.21
N ALA A 94 -8.69 0.09 -4.62
CA ALA A 94 -9.77 -0.28 -3.71
C ALA A 94 -9.76 -1.79 -3.54
N SER A 95 -9.63 -2.27 -2.30
CA SER A 95 -9.65 -3.70 -2.01
C SER A 95 -10.66 -3.99 -0.92
N THR A 96 -11.42 -5.06 -1.13
CA THR A 96 -12.35 -5.65 -0.16
C THR A 96 -11.76 -6.90 0.49
N GLU A 97 -10.47 -7.17 0.26
CA GLU A 97 -9.80 -8.32 0.83
C GLU A 97 -9.69 -8.22 2.36
N THR A 98 -9.91 -9.37 3.01
CA THR A 98 -9.73 -9.57 4.44
C THR A 98 -8.89 -10.82 4.69
N THR A 99 -8.41 -11.02 5.91
CA THR A 99 -7.76 -12.30 6.31
C THR A 99 -8.65 -13.50 5.97
N MET A 100 -9.98 -13.38 6.13
CA MET A 100 -10.93 -14.46 5.84
C MET A 100 -11.11 -14.73 4.35
N SER A 101 -11.00 -13.72 3.49
CA SER A 101 -11.07 -13.95 2.04
C SER A 101 -9.76 -14.45 1.44
N ARG A 102 -8.63 -14.11 2.07
CA ARG A 102 -7.29 -14.49 1.60
C ARG A 102 -6.83 -15.85 2.12
N TYR A 103 -7.12 -16.16 3.39
CA TYR A 103 -6.67 -17.37 4.08
C TYR A 103 -7.82 -18.25 4.58
N GLY A 104 -9.06 -17.93 4.20
CA GLY A 104 -10.22 -18.71 4.62
C GLY A 104 -10.16 -20.15 4.15
N VAL A 105 -10.62 -21.06 5.01
CA VAL A 105 -10.61 -22.49 4.74
C VAL A 105 -11.96 -22.91 4.17
N ARG A 106 -11.95 -23.67 3.07
CA ARG A 106 -13.14 -24.34 2.58
C ARG A 106 -13.46 -25.53 3.47
N GLN A 107 -14.67 -25.59 4.03
CA GLN A 107 -15.12 -26.70 4.85
C GLN A 107 -16.23 -27.47 4.13
N THR A 108 -16.10 -28.79 4.07
CA THR A 108 -17.14 -29.66 3.50
C THR A 108 -17.58 -30.65 4.57
N THR A 109 -18.87 -30.66 4.90
CA THR A 109 -19.47 -31.56 5.86
C THR A 109 -20.38 -32.55 5.13
N PHE A 110 -20.13 -33.84 5.35
CA PHE A 110 -20.93 -34.93 4.84
C PHE A 110 -21.74 -35.55 5.97
N ASN A 111 -23.06 -35.59 5.82
CA ASN A 111 -23.96 -36.26 6.76
C ASN A 111 -24.65 -37.40 6.04
N ALA A 112 -24.36 -38.64 6.43
CA ALA A 112 -25.09 -39.81 5.95
C ALA A 112 -26.02 -40.34 7.04
N THR A 113 -27.25 -40.62 6.67
CA THR A 113 -28.23 -41.33 7.50
C THR A 113 -28.63 -42.60 6.77
N GLN A 114 -28.52 -43.74 7.46
CA GLN A 114 -28.88 -45.05 6.95
C GLN A 114 -30.21 -45.47 7.59
N PHE A 115 -31.17 -45.85 6.76
CA PHE A 115 -32.43 -46.46 7.18
C PHE A 115 -32.63 -47.77 6.43
N GLY A 116 -32.49 -48.91 7.13
CA GLY A 116 -32.43 -50.23 6.52
C GLY A 116 -31.24 -50.36 5.55
N ASN A 117 -31.52 -50.72 4.29
CA ASN A 117 -30.52 -50.84 3.23
C ASN A 117 -30.34 -49.55 2.40
N THR A 118 -31.04 -48.47 2.75
CA THR A 118 -30.96 -47.19 2.04
C THR A 118 -30.09 -46.21 2.81
N VAL A 119 -29.09 -45.64 2.14
CA VAL A 119 -28.24 -44.57 2.68
C VAL A 119 -28.62 -43.26 1.98
N THR A 120 -29.03 -42.26 2.75
CA THR A 120 -29.25 -40.90 2.23
C THR A 120 -28.16 -40.01 2.80
N GLY A 121 -27.43 -39.32 1.92
CA GLY A 121 -26.37 -38.40 2.29
C GLY A 121 -26.70 -36.97 1.89
N ASN A 122 -26.37 -36.00 2.75
CA ASN A 122 -26.31 -34.58 2.40
C ASN A 122 -24.85 -34.11 2.48
N VAL A 123 -24.42 -33.35 1.46
CA VAL A 123 -23.12 -32.69 1.40
C VAL A 123 -23.36 -31.19 1.51
N THR A 124 -22.79 -30.55 2.52
CA THR A 124 -22.82 -29.09 2.68
C THR A 124 -21.41 -28.55 2.58
N THR A 125 -21.17 -27.60 1.68
CA THR A 125 -19.87 -26.95 1.49
C THR A 125 -19.98 -25.48 1.90
N PHE A 126 -19.05 -25.02 2.73
CA PHE A 126 -18.87 -23.64 3.12
C PHE A 126 -17.59 -23.11 2.45
N ASP A 127 -17.77 -22.15 1.54
CA ASP A 127 -16.66 -21.46 0.89
C ASP A 127 -16.32 -20.17 1.64
N PRO A 128 -15.05 -19.78 1.69
CA PRO A 128 -14.66 -18.50 2.27
C PRO A 128 -15.19 -17.32 1.43
N PRO A 129 -15.37 -16.13 2.05
CA PRO A 129 -15.75 -14.92 1.32
C PRO A 129 -14.74 -14.61 0.20
N ARG A 130 -15.20 -14.11 -0.94
CA ARG A 130 -14.29 -13.65 -2.00
C ARG A 130 -13.94 -12.19 -1.78
N GLY A 131 -12.65 -11.86 -1.83
CA GLY A 131 -12.17 -10.48 -1.89
C GLY A 131 -11.92 -10.07 -3.34
N SER A 132 -12.11 -8.79 -3.65
CA SER A 132 -11.72 -8.16 -4.91
C SER A 132 -10.73 -7.04 -4.65
N THR A 133 -9.81 -6.84 -5.58
CA THR A 133 -8.85 -5.75 -5.59
C THR A 133 -8.91 -5.08 -6.95
N ASP A 134 -9.47 -3.87 -6.98
CA ASP A 134 -9.73 -3.11 -8.19
C ASP A 134 -8.90 -1.83 -8.21
N ARG A 135 -8.22 -1.58 -9.33
CA ARG A 135 -7.51 -0.33 -9.55
C ARG A 135 -8.49 0.73 -10.02
N LEU A 136 -8.56 1.83 -9.28
CA LEU A 136 -9.35 2.98 -9.68
C LEU A 136 -8.67 3.69 -10.86
N PRO A 137 -9.44 4.41 -11.70
CA PRO A 137 -8.87 5.21 -12.77
C PRO A 137 -7.80 6.17 -12.24
N PRO A 138 -6.68 6.35 -12.96
CA PRO A 138 -5.61 7.21 -12.50
C PRO A 138 -6.06 8.67 -12.46
N ASN A 139 -5.76 9.36 -11.37
CA ASN A 139 -5.88 10.81 -11.29
C ASN A 139 -4.54 11.43 -11.74
N THR A 140 -4.55 12.10 -12.88
CA THR A 140 -3.34 12.71 -13.46
C THR A 140 -3.42 14.22 -13.48
N THR A 141 -2.45 14.88 -12.86
CA THR A 141 -2.31 16.33 -12.89
C THR A 141 -0.97 16.71 -13.51
N GLN A 142 -0.96 17.70 -14.38
CA GLN A 142 0.25 18.22 -14.99
C GLN A 142 0.43 19.67 -14.57
N PHE A 143 1.65 20.04 -14.20
CA PHE A 143 1.99 21.40 -13.82
C PHE A 143 3.36 21.79 -14.35
N ALA A 144 3.58 23.09 -14.44
CA ALA A 144 4.83 23.69 -14.87
C ALA A 144 5.45 24.48 -13.73
N VAL A 145 6.76 24.35 -13.58
CA VAL A 145 7.57 25.04 -12.58
C VAL A 145 8.45 26.07 -13.29
N ALA A 146 8.55 27.27 -12.72
CA ALA A 146 9.33 28.36 -13.31
C ALA A 146 10.82 28.00 -13.41
N GLN A 147 11.47 28.47 -14.46
CA GLN A 147 12.92 28.35 -14.62
C GLN A 147 13.58 29.19 -13.51
N GLY A 148 14.26 28.54 -12.57
CA GLY A 148 14.87 29.18 -11.39
C GLY A 148 14.25 28.77 -10.06
N THR A 149 13.10 28.10 -10.05
CA THR A 149 12.62 27.40 -8.85
C THR A 149 13.62 26.31 -8.48
N ARG A 150 14.13 26.35 -7.25
CA ARG A 150 15.14 25.39 -6.76
C ARG A 150 14.53 24.14 -6.18
N GLU A 151 13.31 24.22 -5.68
CA GLU A 151 12.66 23.11 -5.00
C GLU A 151 11.15 23.25 -5.03
N PHE A 152 10.46 22.11 -4.94
CA PHE A 152 9.03 22.03 -4.73
C PHE A 152 8.70 20.75 -3.97
N THR A 153 7.50 20.65 -3.41
CA THR A 153 7.06 19.50 -2.63
C THR A 153 5.91 18.79 -3.33
N VAL A 154 5.98 17.46 -3.43
CA VAL A 154 4.90 16.59 -3.91
C VAL A 154 4.75 15.43 -2.94
N ALA A 155 3.54 15.17 -2.47
CA ALA A 155 3.24 14.06 -1.55
C ALA A 155 4.21 13.98 -0.34
N GLY A 156 4.51 15.13 0.27
CA GLY A 156 5.40 15.21 1.44
C GLY A 156 6.90 15.05 1.13
N ILE A 157 7.29 14.79 -0.13
CA ILE A 157 8.68 14.68 -0.55
C ILE A 157 9.09 15.98 -1.24
N ARG A 158 10.23 16.52 -0.79
CA ARG A 158 10.86 17.70 -1.37
C ARG A 158 11.75 17.27 -2.52
N VAL A 159 11.49 17.81 -3.69
CA VAL A 159 12.28 17.62 -4.91
C VAL A 159 13.16 18.85 -5.08
N VAL A 160 14.47 18.68 -4.94
CA VAL A 160 15.45 19.74 -5.16
C VAL A 160 15.97 19.62 -6.59
N LEU A 161 15.81 20.68 -7.37
CA LEU A 161 16.22 20.76 -8.77
C LEU A 161 17.66 21.27 -8.82
N LEU A 162 18.57 20.44 -9.34
CA LEU A 162 19.99 20.78 -9.44
C LEU A 162 20.31 21.37 -10.81
N GLN A 163 19.88 20.67 -11.87
CA GLN A 163 20.09 21.11 -13.24
C GLN A 163 19.04 20.46 -14.14
N ALA A 164 18.55 21.20 -15.13
CA ALA A 164 17.65 20.65 -16.11
C ALA A 164 18.10 21.04 -17.51
N THR A 165 18.00 20.09 -18.43
CA THR A 165 18.24 20.26 -19.86
C THR A 165 16.96 19.91 -20.62
N GLU A 166 16.97 20.04 -21.94
CA GLU A 166 15.83 19.68 -22.79
C GLU A 166 15.45 18.19 -22.66
N THR A 167 16.41 17.32 -22.35
CA THR A 167 16.22 15.86 -22.38
C THR A 167 16.43 15.20 -21.02
N SER A 168 17.03 15.89 -20.05
CA SER A 168 17.39 15.32 -18.76
C SER A 168 17.14 16.27 -17.60
N LEU A 169 16.93 15.68 -16.42
CA LEU A 169 16.78 16.38 -15.17
C LEU A 169 17.71 15.75 -14.12
N LEU A 170 18.54 16.58 -13.52
CA LEU A 170 19.32 16.27 -12.31
C LEU A 170 18.61 16.85 -11.10
N TYR A 171 18.35 15.99 -10.12
CA TYR A 171 17.56 16.33 -8.95
C TYR A 171 18.04 15.56 -7.71
N GLU A 172 17.57 15.97 -6.55
CA GLU A 172 17.76 15.27 -5.28
C GLU A 172 16.39 15.17 -4.59
N LEU A 173 16.16 14.06 -3.89
CA LEU A 173 14.94 13.85 -3.10
C LEU A 173 15.27 13.94 -1.62
N ARG A 174 14.47 14.70 -0.88
CA ARG A 174 14.55 14.78 0.59
C ARG A 174 13.18 14.48 1.19
N ARG A 175 13.14 13.70 2.26
CA ARG A 175 11.90 13.54 3.03
C ARG A 175 11.55 14.88 3.67
N GLY A 176 10.31 15.33 3.50
CA GLY A 176 9.78 16.44 4.29
C GLY A 176 9.82 16.02 5.76
N GLY A 177 10.44 16.86 6.59
CA GLY A 177 10.37 16.74 8.05
C GLY A 177 9.00 17.13 8.57
#